data_AF-A0A1I8B3J7-F1
#
_entry.id   AF-A0A1I8B3J7-F1
#
_cell.length_a   1.000
_cell.length_b   1.000
_cell.length_c   1.000
_cell.angle_alpha   90.00
_cell.angle_beta   90.00
_cell.angle_gamma   90.00
#
_symmetry.space_group_name_H-M   'P 1'
#
loop_
_entity.id
_entity.type
_entity.pdbx_description
1 polymer ?
#
loop_
_entity_poly.entity_id
_entity_poly.type
_entity_poly.pdbx_seq_one_letter_code
_entity_poly.pdbx_strand_id
1 'polypeptide(L)'
;MMVQKLRWHGCVTRINSLMPMATSSIYVKHHFDNEAKAQVEEMISLIMEAFVELLDEEEWLTGETKAYAKQKIKTMHQKIGYPDYLENNTAVNLEYERYIVFESDYYKTKFQFYEMYQKDILERIRMPVDRNRWVAGAALVNAFYSPNTNEIIFPAGILQPVFYSKHFPRSMNFGGIGVVIGHEITHGINATIVKFEEKAKCIEDQYSNYILDQISMKINGRSTKGENIADNGGLKQGN
;
A
#
# COMPACT_ATOMS: atom_id res chain seq x y z
N MET A 1 20.10 1.81 -17.55
CA MET A 1 20.14 3.18 -18.13
C MET A 1 19.58 4.16 -17.12
N MET A 2 20.35 5.16 -16.69
CA MET A 2 19.78 6.29 -15.93
C MET A 2 19.12 7.24 -16.92
N VAL A 3 17.81 7.09 -17.13
CA VAL A 3 17.03 8.09 -17.86
C VAL A 3 17.06 9.38 -17.04
N GLN A 4 17.63 10.45 -17.61
CA GLN A 4 17.66 11.74 -16.93
C GLN A 4 16.21 12.23 -16.74
N LYS A 5 15.74 12.27 -15.49
CA LYS A 5 14.38 12.75 -15.20
C LYS A 5 14.25 14.20 -15.69
N LEU A 6 13.24 14.45 -16.52
CA LEU A 6 12.87 15.80 -16.95
C LEU A 6 12.64 16.68 -15.72
N ARG A 7 13.04 17.96 -15.78
CA ARG A 7 12.97 18.89 -14.63
C ARG A 7 11.59 18.93 -14.00
N TRP A 8 10.54 19.05 -14.82
CA TRP A 8 9.15 19.11 -14.34
C TRP A 8 8.78 17.83 -13.56
N HIS A 9 9.19 16.65 -14.04
CA HIS A 9 8.93 15.38 -13.37
C HIS A 9 9.64 15.33 -12.01
N GLY A 10 10.87 15.83 -11.94
CA GLY A 10 11.60 15.99 -10.68
C GLY A 10 10.86 16.90 -9.70
N CYS A 11 10.36 18.05 -10.16
CA CYS A 11 9.59 18.99 -9.34
C CYS A 11 8.28 18.37 -8.83
N VAL A 12 7.51 17.70 -9.70
CA VAL A 12 6.25 17.03 -9.31
C VAL A 12 6.51 15.92 -8.32
N THR A 13 7.49 15.04 -8.58
CA THR A 13 7.88 13.96 -7.65
C THR A 13 8.22 14.55 -6.28
N ARG A 14 8.95 15.65 -6.27
CA ARG A 14 9.42 16.29 -5.05
C ARG A 14 8.28 16.89 -4.23
N ILE A 15 7.35 17.59 -4.86
CA ILE A 15 6.18 18.15 -4.18
C ILE A 15 5.25 17.02 -3.71
N ASN A 16 5.08 15.95 -4.49
CA ASN A 16 4.29 14.79 -4.05
C ASN A 16 4.88 14.11 -2.80
N SER A 17 6.21 14.12 -2.63
CA SER A 17 6.84 13.61 -1.41
C SER A 17 6.73 14.55 -0.20
N LEU A 18 6.69 15.87 -0.41
CA LEU A 18 6.67 16.86 0.68
C LEU A 18 5.25 17.28 1.10
N MET A 19 4.32 17.30 0.15
CA MET A 19 2.93 17.68 0.33
C MET A 19 1.99 16.65 -0.30
N PRO A 20 2.07 15.36 0.10
CA PRO A 20 1.34 14.28 -0.53
C PRO A 20 -0.18 14.48 -0.50
N MET A 21 -0.73 15.11 0.55
CA MET A 21 -2.17 15.29 0.69
C MET A 21 -2.68 16.42 -0.20
N ALA A 22 -1.91 17.50 -0.36
CA ALA A 22 -2.24 18.59 -1.29
C ALA A 22 -2.22 18.12 -2.75
N THR A 23 -1.17 17.40 -3.17
CA THR A 23 -1.10 16.83 -4.53
C THR A 23 -2.18 15.80 -4.76
N SER A 24 -2.50 14.99 -3.75
CA SER A 24 -3.58 14.03 -3.80
C SER A 24 -4.94 14.68 -3.96
N SER A 25 -5.22 15.79 -3.27
CA SER A 25 -6.48 16.54 -3.42
C SER A 25 -6.68 17.01 -4.86
N ILE A 26 -5.62 17.47 -5.52
CA ILE A 26 -5.67 17.86 -6.94
C ILE A 26 -5.91 16.61 -7.80
N TYR A 27 -5.16 15.53 -7.58
CA TYR A 27 -5.27 14.30 -8.37
C TYR A 27 -6.69 13.70 -8.32
N VAL A 28 -7.26 13.50 -7.13
CA VAL A 28 -8.54 12.81 -6.97
C VAL A 28 -9.68 13.59 -7.63
N LYS A 29 -9.67 14.93 -7.54
CA LYS A 29 -10.67 15.81 -8.17
C LYS A 29 -10.69 15.72 -9.69
N HIS A 30 -9.58 15.34 -10.31
CA HIS A 30 -9.45 15.31 -11.77
C HIS A 30 -9.44 13.89 -12.36
N HIS A 31 -9.09 12.88 -11.57
CA HIS A 31 -8.74 11.55 -12.11
C HIS A 31 -9.38 10.35 -11.39
N PHE A 32 -10.06 10.53 -10.25
CA PHE A 32 -10.63 9.39 -9.53
C PHE A 32 -12.15 9.34 -9.64
N ASP A 33 -12.68 8.16 -9.96
CA ASP A 33 -14.10 7.86 -10.07
C ASP A 33 -14.61 7.19 -8.79
N ASN A 34 -15.64 7.76 -8.16
CA ASN A 34 -16.22 7.20 -6.94
C ASN A 34 -16.83 5.81 -7.16
N GLU A 35 -17.23 5.47 -8.38
CA GLU A 35 -17.68 4.11 -8.73
C GLU A 35 -16.58 3.07 -8.53
N ALA A 36 -15.31 3.45 -8.78
CA ALA A 36 -14.16 2.55 -8.60
C ALA A 36 -13.97 2.16 -7.14
N LYS A 37 -14.22 3.08 -6.20
CA LYS A 37 -14.11 2.83 -4.76
C LYS A 37 -15.05 1.71 -4.32
N ALA A 38 -16.33 1.79 -4.70
CA ALA A 38 -17.35 0.81 -4.30
C ALA A 38 -17.06 -0.60 -4.85
N GLN A 39 -16.62 -0.71 -6.11
CA GLN A 39 -16.27 -2.01 -6.69
C GLN A 39 -15.04 -2.63 -6.02
N VAL A 40 -14.04 -1.82 -5.69
CA VAL A 40 -12.83 -2.30 -5.00
C VAL A 40 -13.15 -2.70 -3.55
N GLU A 41 -14.03 -1.97 -2.86
CA GLU A 41 -14.56 -2.36 -1.54
C GLU A 41 -15.23 -3.74 -1.57
N GLU A 42 -16.08 -4.00 -2.58
CA GLU A 42 -16.69 -5.33 -2.77
C GLU A 42 -15.63 -6.42 -3.00
N MET A 43 -14.66 -6.15 -3.89
CA MET A 43 -13.57 -7.10 -4.16
C MET A 43 -12.74 -7.42 -2.92
N ILE A 44 -12.44 -6.42 -2.08
CA ILE A 44 -11.72 -6.64 -0.82
C ILE A 44 -12.53 -7.55 0.10
N SER A 45 -13.84 -7.32 0.24
CA SER A 45 -14.71 -8.20 1.05
C SER A 45 -14.64 -9.65 0.56
N LEU A 46 -14.80 -9.87 -0.74
CA LEU A 46 -14.77 -11.21 -1.34
C LEU A 46 -13.42 -11.92 -1.13
N ILE A 47 -12.31 -11.20 -1.29
CA ILE A 47 -10.97 -11.77 -1.10
C ILE A 47 -10.69 -12.06 0.37
N MET A 48 -11.14 -11.19 1.29
CA MET A 48 -11.04 -11.44 2.74
C MET A 48 -11.85 -12.68 3.15
N GLU A 49 -13.05 -12.86 2.60
CA GLU A 49 -13.87 -14.06 2.80
C GLU A 49 -13.17 -15.31 2.28
N ALA A 50 -12.69 -15.29 1.03
CA ALA A 50 -11.93 -16.40 0.45
C ALA A 50 -10.68 -16.75 1.26
N PHE A 51 -9.99 -15.75 1.80
CA PHE A 51 -8.84 -15.99 2.69
C PHE A 51 -9.25 -16.70 3.98
N VAL A 52 -10.36 -16.29 4.60
CA VAL A 52 -10.89 -16.92 5.82
C VAL A 52 -11.30 -18.38 5.57
N GLU A 53 -11.88 -18.68 4.41
CA GLU A 53 -12.21 -20.05 3.99
C GLU A 53 -10.96 -20.89 3.76
N LEU A 54 -9.96 -20.36 3.04
CA LEU A 54 -8.69 -21.03 2.81
C LEU A 54 -8.00 -21.39 4.13
N LEU A 55 -8.05 -20.53 5.15
CA LEU A 55 -7.48 -20.83 6.46
C LEU A 55 -8.10 -22.07 7.12
N ASP A 56 -9.36 -22.42 6.85
CA ASP A 56 -9.98 -23.63 7.38
C ASP A 56 -9.38 -24.90 6.77
N GLU A 57 -9.01 -24.86 5.49
CA GLU A 57 -8.47 -26.00 4.75
C GLU A 57 -7.00 -26.31 5.11
N GLU A 58 -6.26 -25.33 5.64
CA GLU A 58 -4.82 -25.49 5.90
C GLU A 58 -4.54 -26.43 7.09
N GLU A 59 -4.15 -27.67 6.83
CA GLU A 59 -3.94 -28.71 7.86
C GLU A 59 -2.74 -28.46 8.79
N TRP A 60 -1.76 -27.68 8.35
CA TRP A 60 -0.52 -27.46 9.10
C TRP A 60 -0.66 -26.43 10.22
N LEU A 61 -1.73 -25.63 10.21
CA LEU A 61 -2.08 -24.64 11.24
C LEU A 61 -2.87 -25.29 12.39
N THR A 62 -2.56 -24.91 13.63
CA THR A 62 -3.38 -25.31 14.78
C THR A 62 -4.71 -24.54 14.79
N GLY A 63 -5.73 -25.08 15.46
CA GLY A 63 -7.02 -24.40 15.59
C GLY A 63 -6.92 -23.01 16.22
N GLU A 64 -6.04 -22.84 17.22
CA GLU A 64 -5.77 -21.55 17.86
C GLU A 64 -5.17 -20.54 16.87
N THR A 65 -4.18 -20.96 16.07
CA THR A 65 -3.59 -20.08 15.05
C THR A 65 -4.60 -19.71 13.98
N LYS A 66 -5.43 -20.66 13.51
CA LYS A 66 -6.50 -20.36 12.53
C LYS A 66 -7.46 -19.32 13.10
N ALA A 67 -7.90 -19.47 14.35
CA ALA A 67 -8.79 -18.52 15.00
C ALA A 67 -8.16 -17.12 15.10
N TYR A 68 -6.89 -17.03 15.48
CA TYR A 68 -6.16 -15.76 15.55
C TYR A 68 -6.01 -15.10 14.16
N ALA A 69 -5.61 -15.86 13.15
CA ALA A 69 -5.46 -15.36 11.78
C ALA A 69 -6.81 -14.84 11.24
N LYS A 70 -7.89 -15.59 11.43
CA LYS A 70 -9.25 -15.16 11.06
C LYS A 70 -9.68 -13.90 11.78
N GLN A 71 -9.41 -13.79 13.09
CA GLN A 71 -9.72 -12.58 13.85
C GLN A 71 -8.95 -11.39 13.30
N LYS A 72 -7.66 -11.57 12.99
CA LYS A 72 -6.80 -10.51 12.44
C LYS A 72 -7.27 -10.01 11.07
N ILE A 73 -7.74 -10.90 10.19
CA ILE A 73 -8.33 -10.52 8.91
C ILE A 73 -9.63 -9.76 9.14
N LYS A 74 -10.54 -10.30 9.98
CA LYS A 74 -11.83 -9.66 10.26
C LYS A 74 -11.72 -8.26 10.87
N THR A 75 -10.65 -7.96 11.60
CA THR A 75 -10.40 -6.65 12.20
C THR A 75 -9.45 -5.78 11.38
N MET A 76 -9.09 -6.20 10.16
CA MET A 76 -8.23 -5.43 9.26
C MET A 76 -9.00 -4.23 8.73
N HIS A 77 -8.50 -3.02 9.00
CA HIS A 77 -9.12 -1.80 8.49
C HIS A 77 -8.70 -1.53 7.05
N GLN A 78 -9.59 -0.93 6.27
CA GLN A 78 -9.40 -0.70 4.85
C GLN A 78 -9.38 0.82 4.57
N LYS A 79 -8.38 1.29 3.82
CA LYS A 79 -8.25 2.68 3.37
C LYS A 79 -8.16 2.69 1.84
N ILE A 80 -9.23 3.07 1.16
CA ILE A 80 -9.37 2.90 -0.30
C ILE A 80 -9.55 4.26 -0.98
N GLY A 81 -8.77 4.51 -2.03
CA GLY A 81 -8.77 5.75 -2.78
C GLY A 81 -8.05 6.87 -2.04
N TYR A 82 -8.78 7.56 -1.17
CA TYR A 82 -8.30 8.75 -0.47
C TYR A 82 -9.12 9.04 0.81
N PRO A 83 -8.58 9.83 1.76
CA PRO A 83 -9.36 10.29 2.89
C PRO A 83 -10.35 11.38 2.49
N ASP A 84 -11.58 11.30 2.99
CA ASP A 84 -12.71 12.17 2.60
C ASP A 84 -12.41 13.68 2.69
N TYR A 85 -11.55 14.10 3.62
CA TYR A 85 -11.21 15.52 3.77
C TYR A 85 -10.49 16.12 2.54
N LEU A 86 -9.93 15.31 1.64
CA LEU A 86 -9.28 15.80 0.43
C LEU A 86 -10.22 16.50 -0.54
N GLU A 87 -11.53 16.24 -0.45
CA GLU A 87 -12.53 16.98 -1.23
C GLU A 87 -12.70 18.42 -0.72
N ASN A 88 -12.42 18.66 0.57
CA ASN A 88 -12.56 19.95 1.22
C ASN A 88 -11.25 20.77 1.16
N ASN A 89 -11.22 21.79 0.29
CA ASN A 89 -10.08 22.70 0.14
C ASN A 89 -9.67 23.36 1.48
N THR A 90 -10.63 23.71 2.34
CA THR A 90 -10.34 24.36 3.62
C THR A 90 -9.58 23.43 4.56
N ALA A 91 -9.96 22.15 4.60
CA ALA A 91 -9.29 21.15 5.44
C ALA A 91 -7.86 20.88 4.95
N VAL A 92 -7.66 20.77 3.63
CA VAL A 92 -6.33 20.61 3.03
C VAL A 92 -5.46 21.84 3.28
N ASN A 93 -6.00 23.05 3.13
CA ASN A 93 -5.27 24.29 3.40
C ASN A 93 -4.83 24.39 4.87
N LEU A 94 -5.66 23.94 5.81
CA LEU A 94 -5.33 23.92 7.24
C LEU A 94 -4.14 23.00 7.54
N GLU A 95 -4.06 21.83 6.89
CA GLU A 95 -2.92 20.90 7.07
C GLU A 95 -1.58 21.53 6.68
N TYR A 96 -1.59 22.43 5.69
CA TYR A 96 -0.39 23.11 5.17
C TYR A 96 -0.29 24.58 5.58
N GLU A 97 -1.06 25.05 6.58
CA GLU A 97 -1.10 26.47 6.98
C GLU A 97 0.27 27.02 7.40
N ARG A 98 1.13 26.16 7.96
CA ARG A 98 2.47 26.50 8.44
C ARG A 98 3.54 26.43 7.34
N TYR A 99 3.20 25.95 6.14
CA TYR A 99 4.14 25.83 5.02
C TYR A 99 4.25 27.16 4.28
N ILE A 100 5.48 27.62 4.07
CA ILE A 100 5.77 28.91 3.43
C ILE A 100 6.58 28.65 2.17
N VAL A 101 6.08 29.16 1.04
CA VAL A 101 6.77 29.13 -0.24
C VAL A 101 7.46 30.47 -0.45
N PHE A 102 8.77 30.43 -0.70
CA PHE A 102 9.56 31.60 -1.08
C PHE A 102 9.72 31.63 -2.60
N GLU A 103 9.01 32.55 -3.25
CA GLU A 103 9.08 32.71 -4.70
C GLU A 103 10.53 32.93 -5.17
N SER A 104 10.92 32.26 -6.25
CA SER A 104 12.27 32.27 -6.81
C SER A 104 13.41 31.74 -5.90
N ASP A 105 13.12 31.28 -4.68
CA ASP A 105 14.08 30.65 -3.78
C ASP A 105 13.66 29.22 -3.42
N TYR A 106 14.04 28.30 -4.32
CA TYR A 106 13.77 26.87 -4.16
C TYR A 106 14.44 26.27 -2.92
N TYR A 107 15.67 26.68 -2.59
CA TYR A 107 16.40 26.09 -1.48
C TYR A 107 15.78 26.48 -0.15
N LYS A 108 15.42 27.75 0.02
CA LYS A 108 14.74 28.21 1.24
C LYS A 108 13.37 27.56 1.40
N THR A 109 12.58 27.47 0.33
CA THR A 109 11.30 26.73 0.34
C THR A 109 11.51 25.26 0.73
N LYS A 110 12.50 24.60 0.14
CA LYS A 110 12.82 23.20 0.42
C LYS A 110 13.17 22.97 1.89
N PHE A 111 14.00 23.83 2.48
CA PHE A 111 14.38 23.70 3.89
C PHE A 111 13.23 24.05 4.83
N GLN A 112 12.38 25.01 4.48
CA GLN A 112 11.16 25.32 5.24
C GLN A 112 10.22 24.11 5.31
N PHE A 113 10.02 23.43 4.18
CA PHE A 113 9.15 22.25 4.12
C PHE A 113 9.70 21.09 4.97
N TYR A 114 11.03 20.92 4.95
CA TYR A 114 11.70 19.93 5.80
C TYR A 114 11.58 20.26 7.29
N GLU A 115 11.76 21.52 7.67
CA GLU A 115 11.57 21.97 9.05
C GLU A 115 10.14 21.68 9.52
N MET A 116 9.12 22.01 8.71
CA MET A 116 7.72 21.77 9.05
C MET A 116 7.40 20.28 9.16
N TYR A 117 7.91 19.45 8.25
CA TYR A 117 7.74 18.00 8.31
C TYR A 117 8.37 17.40 9.59
N GLN A 118 9.59 17.81 9.93
CA GLN A 118 10.24 17.35 11.16
C GLN A 118 9.48 17.80 12.41
N LYS A 119 8.98 19.05 12.42
CA LYS A 119 8.16 19.56 13.51
C LYS A 119 6.87 18.75 13.70
N ASP A 120 6.16 18.43 12.62
CA ASP A 120 4.96 17.57 12.66
C ASP A 120 5.28 16.17 13.21
N ILE A 121 6.42 15.56 12.83
CA ILE A 121 6.86 14.29 13.43
C ILE A 121 7.12 14.44 14.94
N LEU A 122 7.90 15.44 15.34
CA LEU A 122 8.30 15.62 16.74
C LEU A 122 7.11 15.96 17.66
N GLU A 123 6.16 16.77 17.19
CA GLU A 123 4.93 17.10 17.92
C GLU A 123 4.08 15.84 18.19
N ARG A 124 4.10 14.86 17.28
CA ARG A 124 3.34 13.61 17.41
C ARG A 124 3.92 12.59 18.36
N ILE A 125 5.20 12.69 18.74
CA ILE A 125 5.84 11.72 19.67
C ILE A 125 5.09 11.64 21.01
N ARG A 126 4.46 12.74 21.44
CA ARG A 126 3.72 12.82 22.72
C ARG A 126 2.22 12.58 22.57
N MET A 127 1.73 12.35 21.36
CA MET A 127 0.31 12.18 21.06
C MET A 127 -0.03 10.69 20.89
N PRO A 128 -1.29 10.29 21.15
CA PRO A 128 -1.75 8.95 20.80
C PRO A 128 -1.66 8.74 19.27
N VAL A 129 -1.54 7.48 18.86
CA VAL A 129 -1.54 7.11 17.43
C VAL A 129 -2.89 7.45 16.82
N ASP A 130 -2.87 8.36 15.84
CA ASP A 130 -4.04 8.67 15.02
C ASP A 130 -4.25 7.60 13.96
N ARG A 131 -5.27 6.76 14.15
CA ARG A 131 -5.64 5.68 13.21
C ARG A 131 -6.31 6.20 11.94
N ASN A 132 -6.85 7.41 11.93
CA ASN A 132 -7.48 7.98 10.74
C ASN A 132 -6.45 8.55 9.76
N ARG A 133 -5.21 8.78 10.22
CA ARG A 133 -4.15 9.32 9.38
C ARG A 133 -3.73 8.30 8.31
N TRP A 134 -3.52 8.80 7.09
CA TRP A 134 -2.99 8.02 5.98
C TRP A 134 -1.46 8.08 5.97
N VAL A 135 -0.82 6.94 5.72
CA VAL A 135 0.65 6.85 5.62
C VAL A 135 1.16 7.20 4.23
N ALA A 136 0.26 7.23 3.23
CA ALA A 136 0.55 7.54 1.84
C ALA A 136 -0.53 8.45 1.25
N GLY A 137 -0.14 9.31 0.31
CA GLY A 137 -1.08 10.10 -0.48
C GLY A 137 -1.80 9.24 -1.51
N ALA A 138 -2.97 9.71 -1.96
CA ALA A 138 -3.79 9.09 -2.99
C ALA A 138 -3.14 9.07 -4.38
N ALA A 139 -2.31 10.06 -4.72
CA ALA A 139 -1.63 10.17 -6.02
C ALA A 139 -0.38 9.27 -6.14
N LEU A 140 -0.46 8.06 -5.59
CA LEU A 140 0.62 7.08 -5.55
C LEU A 140 0.16 5.78 -6.21
N VAL A 141 0.96 5.24 -7.11
CA VAL A 141 0.72 3.93 -7.72
C VAL A 141 1.43 2.87 -6.88
N ASN A 142 0.80 2.47 -5.77
CA ASN A 142 1.25 1.39 -4.91
C ASN A 142 0.10 0.91 -4.00
N ALA A 143 0.32 -0.13 -3.20
CA ALA A 143 -0.52 -0.54 -2.09
C ALA A 143 0.35 -0.83 -0.85
N PHE A 144 -0.26 -0.90 0.33
CA PHE A 144 0.48 -1.10 1.59
C PHE A 144 -0.33 -1.84 2.66
N TYR A 145 0.37 -2.67 3.43
CA TYR A 145 -0.06 -3.16 4.73
C TYR A 145 0.72 -2.48 5.87
N SER A 146 0.00 -2.01 6.89
CA SER A 146 0.57 -1.45 8.12
C SER A 146 0.37 -2.40 9.29
N PRO A 147 1.42 -3.09 9.80
CA PRO A 147 1.28 -4.07 10.87
C PRO A 147 0.87 -3.46 12.22
N ASN A 148 1.27 -2.22 12.49
CA ASN A 148 1.02 -1.55 13.76
C ASN A 148 -0.45 -1.15 13.95
N THR A 149 -1.13 -0.85 12.84
CA THR A 149 -2.55 -0.45 12.84
C THR A 149 -3.46 -1.54 12.26
N ASN A 150 -2.89 -2.63 11.73
CA ASN A 150 -3.58 -3.70 11.02
C ASN A 150 -4.47 -3.16 9.90
N GLU A 151 -3.88 -2.41 8.97
CA GLU A 151 -4.61 -1.72 7.90
C GLU A 151 -4.02 -2.04 6.54
N ILE A 152 -4.90 -2.18 5.54
CA ILE A 152 -4.54 -2.24 4.12
C ILE A 152 -4.96 -0.95 3.42
N ILE A 153 -4.08 -0.44 2.57
CA ILE A 153 -4.19 0.91 2.00
C ILE A 153 -3.99 0.82 0.49
N PHE A 154 -5.02 1.22 -0.25
CA PHE A 154 -5.03 1.25 -1.72
C PHE A 154 -5.29 2.68 -2.20
N PRO A 155 -4.23 3.51 -2.34
CA PRO A 155 -4.32 4.84 -2.93
C PRO A 155 -5.06 4.87 -4.28
N ALA A 156 -5.75 5.97 -4.57
CA ALA A 156 -6.44 6.20 -5.84
C ALA A 156 -5.56 5.97 -7.08
N GLY A 157 -4.26 6.21 -6.96
CA GLY A 157 -3.28 6.04 -8.02
C GLY A 157 -3.08 4.59 -8.47
N ILE A 158 -3.33 3.56 -7.65
CA ILE A 158 -3.23 2.16 -8.13
C ILE A 158 -4.52 1.68 -8.82
N LEU A 159 -5.64 2.36 -8.57
CA LEU A 159 -6.97 1.99 -9.07
C LEU A 159 -7.20 2.49 -10.51
N GLN A 160 -6.29 2.11 -11.40
CA GLN A 160 -6.31 2.44 -12.82
C GLN A 160 -5.77 1.27 -13.66
N PRO A 161 -5.97 1.27 -14.99
CA PRO A 161 -5.34 0.28 -15.87
C PRO A 161 -3.81 0.30 -15.68
N VAL A 162 -3.12 -0.83 -15.61
CA VAL A 162 -3.51 -2.22 -15.90
C VAL A 162 -4.13 -3.01 -14.73
N PHE A 163 -4.19 -2.42 -13.53
CA PHE A 163 -4.63 -3.13 -12.33
C PHE A 163 -6.16 -3.21 -12.22
N TYR A 164 -6.85 -2.13 -12.54
CA TYR A 164 -8.30 -2.03 -12.41
C TYR A 164 -8.92 -1.18 -13.52
N SER A 165 -10.08 -1.61 -13.99
CA SER A 165 -11.00 -0.77 -14.76
C SER A 165 -12.42 -1.27 -14.61
N LYS A 166 -13.38 -0.36 -14.50
CA LYS A 166 -14.81 -0.72 -14.53
C LYS A 166 -15.25 -1.37 -15.85
N HIS A 167 -14.47 -1.18 -16.92
CA HIS A 167 -14.73 -1.77 -18.22
C HIS A 167 -14.03 -3.12 -18.42
N PHE A 168 -13.20 -3.56 -17.47
CA PHE A 168 -12.59 -4.88 -17.54
C PHE A 168 -13.58 -5.97 -17.10
N PRO A 169 -13.53 -7.16 -17.71
CA PRO A 169 -14.17 -8.34 -17.15
C PRO A 169 -13.67 -8.59 -15.73
N ARG A 170 -14.52 -9.16 -14.87
CA ARG A 170 -14.17 -9.46 -13.47
C ARG A 170 -12.86 -10.23 -13.35
N SER A 171 -12.61 -11.20 -14.22
CA SER A 171 -11.37 -11.99 -14.21
C SER A 171 -10.10 -11.13 -14.35
N MET A 172 -10.13 -10.06 -15.15
CA MET A 172 -8.98 -9.15 -15.28
C MET A 172 -8.81 -8.26 -14.05
N ASN A 173 -9.91 -7.80 -13.44
CA ASN A 173 -9.82 -7.04 -12.19
C ASN A 173 -9.32 -7.93 -11.03
N PHE A 174 -9.82 -9.16 -10.91
CA PHE A 174 -9.36 -10.12 -9.91
C PHE A 174 -7.89 -10.53 -10.12
N GLY A 175 -7.47 -10.77 -11.37
CA GLY A 175 -6.07 -11.04 -11.70
C GLY A 175 -5.14 -9.82 -11.60
N GLY A 176 -5.69 -8.60 -11.62
CA GLY A 176 -4.98 -7.34 -11.46
C GLY A 176 -5.01 -6.86 -10.01
N ILE A 177 -5.94 -5.96 -9.70
CA ILE A 177 -6.08 -5.39 -8.35
C ILE A 177 -6.43 -6.45 -7.30
N GLY A 178 -7.13 -7.53 -7.66
CA GLY A 178 -7.44 -8.61 -6.71
C GLY A 178 -6.20 -9.32 -6.17
N VAL A 179 -5.21 -9.61 -7.03
CA VAL A 179 -3.93 -10.18 -6.61
C VAL A 179 -3.19 -9.22 -5.67
N VAL A 180 -3.21 -7.91 -5.95
CA VAL A 180 -2.62 -6.89 -5.08
C VAL A 180 -3.33 -6.86 -3.72
N ILE A 181 -4.66 -6.95 -3.71
CA ILE A 181 -5.44 -7.01 -2.46
C ILE A 181 -5.03 -8.23 -1.63
N GLY A 182 -4.98 -9.41 -2.24
CA GLY A 182 -4.56 -10.64 -1.56
C GLY A 182 -3.10 -10.57 -1.07
N HIS A 183 -2.22 -9.90 -1.82
CA HIS A 183 -0.83 -9.64 -1.41
C HIS A 183 -0.78 -8.83 -0.10
N GLU A 184 -1.49 -7.70 -0.03
CA GLU A 184 -1.52 -6.86 1.18
C GLU A 184 -2.17 -7.56 2.38
N ILE A 185 -3.21 -8.37 2.16
CA ILE A 185 -3.81 -9.18 3.23
C ILE A 185 -2.81 -10.23 3.74
N THR A 186 -2.06 -10.86 2.84
CA THR A 186 -1.07 -11.89 3.18
C THR A 186 0.06 -11.33 4.04
N HIS A 187 0.50 -10.08 3.82
CA HIS A 187 1.45 -9.41 4.72
C HIS A 187 0.95 -9.39 6.18
N GLY A 188 -0.36 -9.29 6.39
CA GLY A 188 -0.96 -9.32 7.71
C GLY A 188 -0.85 -10.66 8.44
N ILE A 189 -0.64 -11.76 7.74
CA ILE A 189 -0.61 -13.11 8.34
C ILE A 189 0.82 -13.65 8.44
N ASN A 190 1.79 -12.92 7.90
CA ASN A 190 3.21 -13.29 7.88
C ASN A 190 3.89 -13.04 9.24
N ALA A 191 3.53 -13.80 10.28
CA ALA A 191 4.23 -13.73 11.57
C ALA A 191 4.21 -15.03 12.40
N THR A 192 5.42 -15.50 12.70
CA THR A 192 5.85 -16.17 13.95
C THR A 192 5.24 -17.53 14.31
N ILE A 193 5.44 -18.54 13.47
CA ILE A 193 5.32 -19.95 13.88
C ILE A 193 6.47 -20.75 13.26
N VAL A 194 7.10 -21.64 14.02
CA VAL A 194 8.20 -22.50 13.53
C VAL A 194 7.77 -23.27 12.26
N LYS A 195 6.54 -23.79 12.22
CA LYS A 195 5.95 -24.42 11.02
C LYS A 195 5.79 -23.48 9.82
N PHE A 196 5.56 -22.20 10.07
CA PHE A 196 5.53 -21.19 9.01
C PHE A 196 6.93 -21.00 8.42
N GLU A 197 7.97 -20.93 9.26
CA GLU A 197 9.35 -20.81 8.79
C GLU A 197 9.79 -22.03 7.97
N GLU A 198 9.35 -23.24 8.33
CA GLU A 198 9.59 -24.45 7.54
C GLU A 198 8.99 -24.36 6.13
N LYS A 199 7.75 -23.86 5.99
CA LYS A 199 7.13 -23.64 4.68
C LYS A 199 7.76 -22.47 3.92
N ALA A 200 8.07 -21.39 4.62
CA ALA A 200 8.72 -20.21 4.06
C ALA A 200 10.10 -20.52 3.49
N LYS A 201 10.79 -21.54 4.04
CA LYS A 201 12.07 -22.02 3.52
C LYS A 201 11.97 -22.54 2.09
N CYS A 202 10.88 -23.20 1.71
CA CYS A 202 10.66 -23.64 0.33
C CYS A 202 10.68 -22.45 -0.65
N ILE A 203 10.01 -21.35 -0.27
CA ILE A 203 9.99 -20.12 -1.06
C ILE A 203 11.37 -19.45 -1.08
N GLU A 204 12.08 -19.41 0.06
CA GLU A 204 13.45 -18.90 0.12
C GLU A 204 14.39 -19.67 -0.81
N ASP A 205 14.35 -21.00 -0.76
CA ASP A 205 15.18 -21.89 -1.57
C ASP A 205 14.84 -21.76 -3.07
N GLN A 206 13.54 -21.73 -3.42
CA GLN A 206 13.09 -21.52 -4.80
C GLN A 206 13.64 -20.22 -5.37
N TYR A 207 13.40 -19.10 -4.69
CA TYR A 207 13.77 -17.79 -5.24
C TYR A 207 15.29 -17.55 -5.21
N SER A 208 16.02 -18.18 -4.28
CA SER A 208 17.49 -18.11 -4.25
C SER A 208 18.16 -18.82 -5.44
N ASN A 209 17.42 -19.65 -6.18
CA ASN A 209 17.92 -20.32 -7.38
C ASN A 209 17.74 -19.49 -8.66
N TYR A 210 16.98 -18.39 -8.63
CA TYR A 210 16.84 -17.52 -9.79
C TYR A 210 18.09 -16.67 -10.02
N ILE A 211 18.51 -16.59 -11.27
CA ILE A 211 19.60 -15.74 -11.73
C ILE A 211 18.99 -14.61 -12.56
N LEU A 212 19.34 -13.37 -12.22
CA LEU A 212 18.98 -12.20 -12.99
C LEU A 212 20.03 -11.99 -14.07
N ASP A 213 19.79 -12.50 -15.28
CA ASP A 213 20.74 -12.48 -16.39
C ASP A 213 21.29 -11.08 -16.69
N GLN A 214 20.46 -10.04 -16.51
CA GLN A 214 20.83 -8.64 -16.79
C GLN A 214 21.96 -8.12 -15.90
N ILE A 215 22.12 -8.70 -14.70
CA ILE A 215 23.18 -8.33 -13.75
C ILE A 215 24.05 -9.53 -13.34
N SER A 216 23.77 -10.72 -13.87
CA SER A 216 24.46 -11.98 -13.55
C SER A 216 24.55 -12.27 -12.05
N MET A 217 23.53 -11.89 -11.29
CA MET A 217 23.44 -12.10 -9.84
C MET A 217 22.27 -12.99 -9.49
N LYS A 218 22.44 -13.80 -8.44
CA LYS A 218 21.34 -14.56 -7.85
C LYS A 218 20.43 -13.64 -7.04
N ILE A 219 19.13 -13.90 -7.08
CA ILE A 219 18.18 -13.27 -6.17
C ILE A 219 18.48 -13.75 -4.75
N ASN A 220 18.40 -12.84 -3.78
CA ASN A 220 18.47 -13.21 -2.37
C ASN A 220 17.08 -13.58 -1.88
N GLY A 221 16.74 -14.87 -1.96
CA GLY A 221 15.41 -15.37 -1.58
C GLY A 221 15.07 -15.11 -0.11
N ARG A 222 16.06 -14.96 0.77
CA ARG A 222 15.86 -14.61 2.18
C ARG A 222 15.39 -13.16 2.33
N SER A 223 16.01 -12.24 1.61
CA SER A 223 15.65 -10.82 1.63
C SER A 223 14.29 -10.55 0.98
N THR A 224 13.91 -11.30 -0.05
CA THR A 224 12.62 -11.14 -0.75
C THR A 224 11.51 -12.04 -0.18
N LYS A 225 11.80 -12.84 0.85
CA LYS A 225 10.91 -13.89 1.37
C LYS A 225 9.50 -13.39 1.69
N GLY A 226 9.40 -12.23 2.35
CA GLY A 226 8.12 -11.63 2.74
C GLY A 226 7.22 -11.29 1.55
N GLU A 227 7.80 -10.61 0.55
CA GLU A 227 7.13 -10.24 -0.71
C GLU A 227 6.75 -11.48 -1.51
N ASN A 228 7.66 -12.45 -1.63
CA ASN A 228 7.40 -13.69 -2.37
C ASN A 228 6.24 -14.49 -1.75
N ILE A 229 6.15 -14.53 -0.42
CA ILE A 229 5.01 -15.15 0.29
C ILE A 229 3.72 -14.39 -0.02
N ALA A 230 3.77 -13.05 0.03
CA ALA A 230 2.63 -12.21 -0.27
C ALA A 230 2.16 -12.35 -1.73
N ASP A 231 3.07 -12.45 -2.69
CA ASP A 231 2.76 -12.71 -4.10
C ASP A 231 2.09 -14.07 -4.31
N ASN A 232 2.65 -15.14 -3.74
CA ASN A 232 2.10 -16.49 -3.89
C ASN A 232 0.74 -16.63 -3.18
N GLY A 233 0.61 -15.99 -2.00
CA GLY A 233 -0.66 -15.87 -1.31
C GLY A 233 -1.66 -15.12 -2.18
N GLY A 234 -1.36 -13.88 -2.51
CA GLY A 234 -2.25 -12.97 -3.24
C GLY A 234 -2.76 -13.56 -4.55
N LEU A 235 -1.92 -14.25 -5.29
CA LEU A 235 -2.32 -14.93 -6.52
C LEU A 235 -3.26 -16.12 -6.28
N LYS A 236 -3.08 -16.85 -5.17
CA LYS A 236 -3.96 -17.95 -4.76
C LYS A 236 -5.33 -17.45 -4.31
N GLN A 237 -5.43 -16.26 -3.69
CA GLN A 237 -6.71 -15.71 -3.23
C GLN A 237 -7.43 -14.85 -4.27
N GLY A 238 -6.69 -14.32 -5.24
CA GLY A 238 -7.24 -13.51 -6.34
C GLY A 238 -7.86 -14.32 -7.48
N ASN A 239 -7.82 -15.66 -7.42
CA ASN A 239 -8.42 -16.60 -8.37
C ASN A 239 -9.41 -17.53 -7.68
#